data_AF-A0A1D3KB18-F1
#
_entry.id   AF-A0A1D3KB18-F1
#
_cell.length_a   1.000
_cell.length_b   1.000
_cell.length_c   1.000
_cell.angle_alpha   90.00
_cell.angle_beta   90.00
_cell.angle_gamma   90.00
#
_symmetry.space_group_name_H-M   'P 1'
#
loop_
_entity.id
_entity.type
_entity.pdbx_description
1 polymer ?
#
loop_
_entity_poly.entity_id
_entity_poly.type
_entity_poly.pdbx_seq_one_letter_code
_entity_poly.pdbx_strand_id
1 'polypeptide(L)'
;MIHSEKLIDAMHEGKLDLHCVEVSIFQKFEGGLSLKGYGVLKVNQVGTIYLEFICREASQIPLQNFYSAFPEDPFDSAQKLYLEAVTLDGDSIFAEEFSLKISAFNQRPPFKLPIFLHEVYFLYPTEYHKNTENYLYFELLEKAQIPANKMNSTSSTYGEESSFWNEAEIAIGDAKVAVIDKKDRIMVVANGIFDEDDLYKALLFYLGLSSGAMPQPYCLIRRIKENTAFT
;
A
#
# COMPACT_ATOMS: atom_id res chain seq x y z
N MET A 1 -7.94 7.52 11.76
CA MET A 1 -7.68 6.11 12.09
C MET A 1 -8.88 5.19 11.87
N ILE A 2 -10.14 5.64 12.00
CA ILE A 2 -11.32 4.77 11.77
C ILE A 2 -11.41 4.22 10.33
N HIS A 3 -10.91 4.93 9.31
CA HIS A 3 -10.92 4.46 7.92
C HIS A 3 -9.83 3.44 7.61
N SER A 4 -8.63 3.61 8.18
CA SER A 4 -7.51 2.68 8.01
C SER A 4 -7.79 1.30 8.62
N GLU A 5 -8.49 1.23 9.76
CA GLU A 5 -8.88 -0.05 10.39
C GLU A 5 -9.84 -0.86 9.51
N LYS A 6 -10.87 -0.22 8.93
CA LYS A 6 -11.80 -0.89 8.00
C LYS A 6 -11.12 -1.41 6.74
N LEU A 7 -10.13 -0.67 6.22
CA LEU A 7 -9.34 -1.08 5.07
C LEU A 7 -8.45 -2.28 5.39
N ILE A 8 -7.79 -2.25 6.55
CA ILE A 8 -6.99 -3.36 7.07
C ILE A 8 -7.86 -4.62 7.24
N ASP A 9 -9.04 -4.49 7.84
CA ASP A 9 -9.97 -5.60 8.02
C ASP A 9 -10.45 -6.17 6.67
N ALA A 10 -10.81 -5.30 5.72
CA ALA A 10 -11.23 -5.71 4.37
C ALA A 10 -10.09 -6.41 3.60
N MET A 11 -8.84 -6.00 3.83
CA MET A 11 -7.65 -6.70 3.31
C MET A 11 -7.49 -8.09 3.94
N HIS A 12 -7.67 -8.24 5.25
CA HIS A 12 -7.60 -9.56 5.92
C HIS A 12 -8.66 -10.53 5.43
N GLU A 13 -9.88 -10.03 5.15
CA GLU A 13 -10.97 -10.86 4.63
C GLU A 13 -10.83 -11.21 3.14
N GLY A 14 -9.85 -10.64 2.44
CA GLY A 14 -9.67 -10.80 1.00
C GLY A 14 -10.86 -10.25 0.19
N LYS A 15 -11.54 -9.24 0.74
CA LYS A 15 -12.75 -8.62 0.20
C LYS A 15 -12.62 -7.10 0.19
N LEU A 16 -11.48 -6.62 -0.28
CA LEU A 16 -11.34 -5.20 -0.54
C LEU A 16 -12.07 -4.88 -1.84
N ASP A 17 -13.13 -4.07 -1.77
CA ASP A 17 -13.81 -3.48 -2.91
C ASP A 17 -13.88 -1.97 -2.68
N LEU A 18 -12.96 -1.22 -3.28
CA LEU A 18 -12.90 0.24 -3.16
C LEU A 18 -13.31 0.88 -4.48
N HIS A 19 -14.46 1.53 -4.47
CA HIS A 19 -14.97 2.22 -5.64
C HIS A 19 -14.26 3.57 -5.82
N CYS A 20 -13.53 3.72 -6.92
CA CYS A 20 -12.86 4.94 -7.32
C CYS A 20 -13.73 5.69 -8.34
N VAL A 21 -14.22 6.88 -7.95
CA VAL A 21 -15.04 7.74 -8.81
C VAL A 21 -14.23 8.43 -9.89
N GLU A 22 -12.97 8.72 -9.58
CA GLU A 22 -12.01 9.32 -10.49
C GLU A 22 -10.74 8.48 -10.46
N VAL A 23 -10.27 8.09 -11.63
CA VAL A 23 -9.00 7.40 -11.82
C VAL A 23 -8.30 8.06 -13.01
N SER A 24 -7.04 8.44 -12.80
CA SER A 24 -6.13 8.97 -13.81
C SER A 24 -4.89 8.07 -13.85
N ILE A 25 -4.57 7.55 -15.03
CA ILE A 25 -3.36 6.76 -15.28
C ILE A 25 -2.55 7.49 -16.33
N PHE A 26 -1.29 7.78 -16.03
CA PHE A 26 -0.48 8.62 -16.90
C PHE A 26 1.01 8.33 -16.80
N GLN A 27 1.76 8.78 -17.81
CA GLN A 27 3.22 8.83 -17.80
C GLN A 27 3.68 10.29 -17.77
N LYS A 28 4.76 10.60 -17.03
CA LYS A 28 5.24 11.98 -16.82
C LYS A 28 6.22 12.44 -17.89
N PHE A 29 5.95 12.17 -19.17
CA PHE A 29 6.75 12.66 -20.29
C PHE A 29 5.86 13.13 -21.45
N GLU A 30 6.40 13.97 -22.32
CA GLU A 30 5.68 14.50 -23.47
C GLU A 30 5.29 13.38 -24.45
N GLY A 31 4.00 13.29 -24.76
CA GLY A 31 3.47 12.20 -25.59
C GLY A 31 3.21 10.89 -24.83
N GLY A 32 3.38 10.87 -23.51
CA GLY A 32 3.04 9.73 -22.67
C GLY A 32 1.55 9.38 -22.68
N LEU A 33 1.26 8.12 -22.36
CA LEU A 33 -0.10 7.61 -22.21
C LEU A 33 -0.87 8.44 -21.18
N SER A 34 -2.14 8.75 -21.45
CA SER A 34 -3.07 9.23 -20.42
C SER A 34 -4.44 8.59 -20.57
N LEU A 35 -4.91 7.96 -19.50
CA LEU A 35 -6.22 7.33 -19.39
C LEU A 35 -6.96 7.92 -18.21
N LYS A 36 -8.23 8.26 -18.39
CA LYS A 36 -9.11 8.71 -17.32
C LYS A 36 -10.40 7.92 -17.31
N GLY A 37 -10.96 7.75 -16.11
CA GLY A 37 -12.19 7.00 -15.93
C GLY A 37 -12.50 6.77 -14.46
N TYR A 38 -13.11 5.63 -14.18
CA TYR A 38 -13.46 5.17 -12.84
C TYR A 38 -13.11 3.69 -12.73
N GLY A 39 -13.13 3.14 -11.52
CA GLY A 39 -12.86 1.72 -11.35
C GLY A 39 -13.16 1.23 -9.96
N VAL A 40 -12.87 -0.06 -9.74
CA VAL A 40 -12.95 -0.67 -8.41
C VAL A 40 -11.61 -1.32 -8.10
N LEU A 41 -10.93 -0.83 -7.07
CA LEU A 41 -9.69 -1.39 -6.57
C LEU A 41 -10.02 -2.60 -5.70
N LYS A 42 -9.35 -3.72 -6.00
CA LYS A 42 -9.64 -5.01 -5.39
C LYS A 42 -8.38 -5.76 -4.97
N VAL A 43 -8.55 -6.63 -3.99
CA VAL A 43 -7.56 -7.64 -3.58
C VAL A 43 -8.20 -9.02 -3.69
N ASN A 44 -7.54 -9.95 -4.38
CA ASN A 44 -8.04 -11.33 -4.48
C ASN A 44 -7.54 -12.20 -3.30
N GLN A 45 -8.01 -13.45 -3.24
CA GLN A 45 -7.63 -14.42 -2.18
C GLN A 45 -6.14 -14.77 -2.15
N VAL A 46 -5.39 -14.51 -3.23
CA VAL A 46 -3.95 -14.74 -3.29
C VAL A 46 -3.14 -13.45 -3.09
N GLY A 47 -3.78 -12.37 -2.64
CA GLY A 47 -3.14 -11.09 -2.30
C GLY A 47 -2.81 -10.19 -3.50
N THR A 48 -3.24 -10.53 -4.71
CA THR A 48 -3.02 -9.67 -5.89
C THR A 48 -3.90 -8.44 -5.81
N ILE A 49 -3.28 -7.26 -5.85
CA ILE A 49 -3.96 -5.97 -5.94
C ILE A 49 -4.22 -5.66 -7.42
N TYR A 50 -5.46 -5.33 -7.76
CA TYR A 50 -5.81 -4.94 -9.12
C TYR A 50 -6.96 -3.94 -9.15
N LEU A 51 -6.90 -3.03 -10.11
CA LEU A 51 -7.99 -2.10 -10.43
C LEU A 51 -8.79 -2.64 -11.61
N GLU A 52 -10.09 -2.85 -11.42
CA GLU A 52 -11.04 -3.00 -12.53
C GLU A 52 -11.36 -1.61 -13.11
N PHE A 53 -10.53 -1.17 -14.05
CA PHE A 53 -10.62 0.17 -14.63
C PHE A 53 -11.60 0.21 -15.81
N ILE A 54 -12.46 1.22 -15.82
CA ILE A 54 -13.31 1.58 -16.95
C ILE A 54 -12.84 2.92 -17.48
N CYS A 55 -12.11 2.87 -18.59
CA CYS A 55 -11.62 4.04 -19.29
C CYS A 55 -12.76 4.77 -19.99
N ARG A 56 -12.87 6.08 -19.77
CA ARG A 56 -13.82 6.98 -20.44
C ARG A 56 -13.13 7.93 -21.41
N GLU A 57 -11.91 8.32 -21.09
CA GLU A 57 -11.08 9.19 -21.92
C GLU A 57 -9.71 8.55 -22.05
N ALA A 58 -9.19 8.52 -23.27
CA ALA A 58 -7.86 8.02 -23.55
C ALA A 58 -7.18 8.94 -24.54
N SER A 59 -5.91 9.18 -24.31
CA SER A 59 -5.03 9.90 -25.20
C SER A 59 -3.71 9.13 -25.33
N GLN A 60 -3.07 9.26 -26.49
CA GLN A 60 -1.74 8.73 -26.76
C GLN A 60 -1.66 7.19 -26.72
N ILE A 61 -2.74 6.51 -27.13
CA ILE A 61 -2.73 5.07 -27.43
C ILE A 61 -2.23 4.85 -28.87
N PRO A 62 -1.13 4.11 -29.11
CA PRO A 62 -0.68 3.78 -30.45
C PRO A 62 -1.74 2.96 -31.21
N LEU A 63 -2.16 3.45 -32.38
CA LEU A 63 -3.23 2.84 -33.18
C LEU A 63 -2.75 1.68 -34.07
N GLN A 64 -1.43 1.47 -34.21
CA GLN A 64 -0.88 0.60 -35.26
C GLN A 64 -0.64 -0.86 -34.82
N ASN A 65 -0.67 -1.16 -33.52
CA ASN A 65 -0.33 -2.49 -33.00
C ASN A 65 -1.56 -3.28 -32.52
N PHE A 66 -1.51 -4.62 -32.62
CA PHE A 66 -2.56 -5.50 -32.11
C PHE A 66 -2.67 -5.47 -30.58
N TYR A 67 -1.55 -5.17 -29.92
CA TYR A 67 -1.48 -4.82 -28.51
C TYR A 67 -0.36 -3.79 -28.30
N SER A 68 -0.54 -2.91 -27.32
CA SER A 68 0.48 -1.96 -26.86
C SER A 68 0.75 -2.21 -25.38
N ALA A 69 2.01 -2.39 -25.02
CA ALA A 69 2.45 -2.54 -23.64
C ALA A 69 3.04 -1.23 -23.14
N PHE A 70 2.75 -0.87 -21.89
CA PHE A 70 3.28 0.32 -21.24
C PHE A 70 3.81 -0.06 -19.84
N PRO A 71 4.97 0.46 -19.42
CA PRO A 71 5.95 1.17 -20.25
C PRO A 71 6.45 0.30 -21.43
N GLU A 72 6.96 0.93 -22.50
CA GLU A 72 7.59 0.19 -23.60
C GLU A 72 8.95 -0.36 -23.16
N ASP A 73 9.71 0.45 -22.41
CA ASP A 73 10.90 0.04 -21.68
C ASP A 73 10.67 0.14 -20.15
N PRO A 74 10.55 -0.99 -19.44
CA PRO A 74 10.39 -1.00 -17.97
C PRO A 74 11.56 -0.43 -17.19
N PHE A 75 12.75 -0.31 -17.79
CA PHE A 75 13.94 0.21 -17.12
C PHE A 75 14.11 1.73 -17.32
N ASP A 76 13.29 2.34 -18.18
CA ASP A 76 13.27 3.78 -18.40
C ASP A 76 12.33 4.46 -17.38
N SER A 77 12.92 5.18 -16.42
CA SER A 77 12.17 5.89 -15.39
C SER A 77 11.26 6.99 -15.95
N ALA A 78 11.55 7.53 -17.14
CA ALA A 78 10.68 8.51 -17.78
C ALA A 78 9.35 7.89 -18.21
N GLN A 79 9.35 6.61 -18.59
CA GLN A 79 8.17 5.88 -19.04
C GLN A 79 7.34 5.30 -17.88
N LYS A 80 7.76 5.50 -16.63
CA LYS A 80 7.05 5.01 -15.45
C LYS A 80 5.58 5.43 -15.47
N LEU A 81 4.71 4.46 -15.18
CA LEU A 81 3.27 4.69 -15.05
C LEU A 81 2.94 5.12 -13.64
N TYR A 82 2.02 6.09 -13.56
CA TYR A 82 1.45 6.61 -12.34
C TYR A 82 -0.07 6.42 -12.39
N LEU A 83 -0.64 6.13 -11.24
CA LEU A 83 -2.07 6.04 -11.02
C LEU A 83 -2.42 6.97 -9.86
N GLU A 84 -3.37 7.85 -10.11
CA GLU A 84 -3.99 8.70 -9.09
C GLU A 84 -5.49 8.41 -9.12
N ALA A 85 -6.09 8.16 -7.97
CA ALA A 85 -7.51 7.87 -7.87
C ALA A 85 -8.15 8.52 -6.65
N VAL A 86 -9.44 8.81 -6.74
CA VAL A 86 -10.26 9.31 -5.64
C VAL A 86 -11.39 8.32 -5.40
N THR A 87 -11.51 7.83 -4.18
CA THR A 87 -12.56 6.89 -3.77
C THR A 87 -13.91 7.59 -3.59
N LEU A 88 -15.00 6.82 -3.53
CA LEU A 88 -16.33 7.32 -3.17
C LEU A 88 -16.35 8.03 -1.81
N ASP A 89 -15.49 7.60 -0.89
CA ASP A 89 -15.38 8.16 0.46
C ASP A 89 -14.49 9.43 0.49
N GLY A 90 -13.92 9.83 -0.65
CA GLY A 90 -13.07 11.01 -0.79
C GLY A 90 -11.60 10.78 -0.47
N ASP A 91 -11.19 9.55 -0.19
CA ASP A 91 -9.78 9.21 0.02
C ASP A 91 -9.01 9.23 -1.31
N SER A 92 -7.84 9.88 -1.30
CA SER A 92 -6.92 9.89 -2.43
C SER A 92 -6.03 8.65 -2.40
N ILE A 93 -5.86 8.03 -3.56
CA ILE A 93 -5.07 6.83 -3.77
C ILE A 93 -4.00 7.12 -4.81
N PHE A 94 -2.81 6.61 -4.58
CA PHE A 94 -1.69 6.67 -5.50
C PHE A 94 -1.07 5.29 -5.71
N ALA A 95 -0.67 4.97 -6.94
CA ALA A 95 0.15 3.80 -7.24
C ALA A 95 1.13 4.11 -8.36
N GLU A 96 2.27 3.42 -8.36
CA GLU A 96 3.30 3.58 -9.38
C GLU A 96 3.99 2.24 -9.68
N GLU A 97 4.89 2.22 -10.66
CA GLU A 97 5.69 1.03 -11.03
C GLU A 97 4.86 -0.20 -11.43
N PHE A 98 3.74 0.03 -12.12
CA PHE A 98 2.96 -1.05 -12.74
C PHE A 98 3.09 -1.03 -14.25
N SER A 99 2.62 -2.10 -14.89
CA SER A 99 2.57 -2.22 -16.34
C SER A 99 1.15 -2.52 -16.80
N LEU A 100 0.81 -2.07 -18.00
CA LEU A 100 -0.50 -2.31 -18.60
C LEU A 100 -0.36 -2.73 -20.07
N LYS A 101 -1.34 -3.50 -20.54
CA LYS A 101 -1.44 -3.94 -21.93
C LYS A 101 -2.79 -3.55 -22.49
N ILE A 102 -2.82 -2.70 -23.52
CA ILE A 102 -4.04 -2.29 -24.22
C ILE A 102 -4.12 -3.07 -25.53
N SER A 103 -5.21 -3.82 -25.71
CA SER A 103 -5.46 -4.54 -26.96
C SER A 103 -6.02 -3.61 -28.04
N ALA A 104 -5.92 -4.01 -29.30
CA ALA A 104 -6.55 -3.30 -30.42
C ALA A 104 -8.06 -3.10 -30.25
N PHE A 105 -8.74 -4.00 -29.52
CA PHE A 105 -10.17 -3.90 -29.23
C PHE A 105 -10.49 -2.83 -28.17
N ASN A 106 -9.49 -2.39 -27.40
CA ASN A 106 -9.61 -1.41 -26.32
C ASN A 106 -8.94 -0.08 -26.67
N GLN A 107 -8.82 0.26 -27.96
CA GLN A 107 -8.19 1.53 -28.39
C GLN A 107 -9.14 2.73 -28.34
N ARG A 108 -10.46 2.50 -28.31
CA ARG A 108 -11.47 3.56 -28.30
C ARG A 108 -12.30 3.48 -27.01
N PRO A 109 -12.28 4.53 -26.18
CA PRO A 109 -13.17 4.59 -25.03
C PRO A 109 -14.65 4.56 -25.45
N PRO A 110 -15.54 4.02 -24.60
CA PRO A 110 -15.23 3.41 -23.30
C PRO A 110 -14.77 1.95 -23.43
N PHE A 111 -13.80 1.55 -22.61
CA PHE A 111 -13.36 0.14 -22.52
C PHE A 111 -13.01 -0.24 -21.08
N LYS A 112 -13.01 -1.55 -20.80
CA LYS A 112 -12.64 -2.12 -19.50
C LYS A 112 -11.25 -2.75 -19.58
N LEU A 113 -10.42 -2.52 -18.57
CA LEU A 113 -9.09 -3.10 -18.45
C LEU A 113 -8.81 -3.47 -16.99
N PRO A 114 -8.40 -4.71 -16.68
CA PRO A 114 -7.81 -5.02 -15.38
C PRO A 114 -6.37 -4.49 -15.33
N ILE A 115 -6.02 -3.81 -14.24
CA ILE A 115 -4.70 -3.22 -14.04
C ILE A 115 -4.13 -3.80 -12.75
N PHE A 116 -3.06 -4.57 -12.87
CA PHE A 116 -2.39 -5.19 -11.73
C PHE A 116 -1.42 -4.19 -11.13
N LEU A 117 -1.51 -3.99 -9.81
CA LEU A 117 -0.70 -3.04 -9.07
C LEU A 117 0.24 -3.82 -8.15
N HIS A 118 1.48 -3.34 -8.05
CA HIS A 118 2.43 -3.90 -7.09
C HIS A 118 2.06 -3.48 -5.67
N GLU A 119 1.74 -2.20 -5.51
CA GLU A 119 1.43 -1.58 -4.25
C GLU A 119 0.47 -0.41 -4.46
N VAL A 120 -0.22 -0.02 -3.39
CA VAL A 120 -1.16 1.10 -3.40
C VAL A 120 -0.96 1.92 -2.14
N TYR A 121 -0.90 3.23 -2.32
CA TYR A 121 -0.70 4.22 -1.28
C TYR A 121 -1.98 5.00 -1.05
N PHE A 122 -2.44 5.05 0.20
CA PHE A 122 -3.52 5.94 0.61
C PHE A 122 -2.92 7.28 1.06
N LEU A 123 -3.32 8.36 0.41
CA LEU A 123 -2.94 9.72 0.73
C LEU A 123 -4.03 10.33 1.60
N TYR A 124 -3.87 10.26 2.92
CA TYR A 124 -4.77 10.93 3.85
C TYR A 124 -4.32 12.37 4.08
N PRO A 125 -5.14 13.38 3.74
CA PRO A 125 -4.93 14.73 4.22
C PRO A 125 -5.35 14.77 5.70
N THR A 126 -4.51 14.29 6.61
CA THR A 126 -4.74 14.57 8.03
C THR A 126 -4.48 16.05 8.29
N GLU A 127 -5.41 16.72 8.97
CA GLU A 127 -5.12 17.99 9.61
C GLU A 127 -3.84 17.83 10.42
N TYR A 128 -2.81 18.57 10.02
CA TYR A 128 -1.49 18.51 10.64
C TYR A 128 -1.60 18.95 12.10
N HIS A 129 -1.73 18.00 13.02
CA HIS A 129 -1.43 18.26 14.41
C HIS A 129 0.09 18.34 14.54
N LYS A 130 0.61 19.59 14.56
CA LYS A 130 2.03 19.96 14.65
C LYS A 130 2.87 19.22 15.72
N ASN A 131 2.24 18.52 16.65
CA ASN A 131 2.85 17.87 17.80
C ASN A 131 2.72 16.33 17.81
N THR A 132 2.40 15.69 16.69
CA THR A 132 2.41 14.22 16.65
C THR A 132 3.74 13.67 16.17
N GLU A 133 4.28 12.70 16.92
CA GLU A 133 5.51 11.96 16.60
C GLU A 133 5.34 11.12 15.33
N ASN A 134 6.44 10.68 14.74
CA ASN A 134 6.42 9.83 13.55
C ASN A 134 5.77 8.48 13.90
N TYR A 135 5.09 7.90 12.92
CA TYR A 135 4.32 6.67 13.11
C TYR A 135 4.51 5.75 11.91
N LEU A 136 5.01 4.55 12.19
CA LEU A 136 5.18 3.50 11.21
C LEU A 136 4.42 2.27 11.66
N TYR A 137 3.63 1.71 10.76
CA TYR A 137 2.89 0.48 10.97
C TYR A 137 2.98 -0.39 9.74
N PHE A 138 3.27 -1.67 9.90
CA PHE A 138 3.16 -2.63 8.80
C PHE A 138 2.85 -4.04 9.28
N GLU A 139 2.31 -4.85 8.37
CA GLU A 139 1.95 -6.24 8.64
C GLU A 139 2.61 -7.20 7.66
N LEU A 140 3.00 -8.38 8.17
CA LEU A 140 3.65 -9.47 7.42
C LEU A 140 2.83 -10.75 7.59
N LEU A 141 2.75 -11.57 6.55
CA LEU A 141 2.21 -12.94 6.67
C LEU A 141 3.27 -13.91 7.19
N GLU A 142 4.54 -13.65 6.90
CA GLU A 142 5.66 -14.45 7.36
C GLU A 142 5.84 -14.30 8.88
N LYS A 143 6.06 -15.42 9.57
CA LYS A 143 6.34 -15.41 11.00
C LYS A 143 7.73 -14.86 11.28
N ALA A 144 7.79 -13.97 12.27
CA ALA A 144 9.04 -13.44 12.77
C ALA A 144 9.58 -14.30 13.91
N GLN A 145 10.86 -14.67 13.88
CA GLN A 145 11.51 -15.38 14.99
C GLN A 145 12.19 -14.40 15.96
N ILE A 146 11.40 -13.47 16.51
CA ILE A 146 11.90 -12.53 17.54
C ILE A 146 11.42 -13.01 18.91
N PRO A 147 12.31 -13.15 19.91
CA PRO A 147 11.91 -13.51 21.26
C PRO A 147 10.97 -12.45 21.87
N ALA A 148 9.80 -12.89 22.32
CA ALA A 148 8.87 -12.02 23.04
C ALA A 148 9.44 -11.61 24.41
N ASN A 149 9.33 -10.34 24.75
CA ASN A 149 9.76 -9.77 26.03
C ASN A 149 8.63 -9.04 26.77
N LYS A 150 7.41 -9.05 26.21
CA LYS A 150 6.22 -8.44 26.78
C LYS A 150 5.01 -9.35 26.61
N MET A 151 4.18 -9.38 27.66
CA MET A 151 2.93 -10.13 27.68
C MET A 151 1.77 -9.21 27.28
N ASN A 152 0.99 -9.63 26.29
CA ASN A 152 -0.27 -8.97 25.94
C ASN A 152 -1.46 -9.72 26.51
N SER A 153 -2.50 -8.99 26.87
CA SER A 153 -3.78 -9.53 27.26
C SER A 153 -4.87 -9.03 26.32
N THR A 154 -5.84 -9.91 26.01
CA THR A 154 -7.05 -9.58 25.26
C THR A 154 -8.24 -10.02 26.09
N SER A 155 -9.13 -9.08 26.40
CA SER A 155 -10.39 -9.33 27.12
C SER A 155 -11.57 -9.22 26.15
N SER A 156 -12.41 -10.25 26.10
CA SER A 156 -13.67 -10.21 25.36
C SER A 156 -14.77 -9.60 26.21
N THR A 157 -15.76 -9.00 25.56
CA THR A 157 -16.96 -8.45 26.23
C THR A 157 -17.81 -9.55 26.88
N TYR A 158 -17.55 -10.82 26.57
CA TYR A 158 -18.18 -12.00 27.18
C TYR A 158 -17.40 -12.55 28.40
N GLY A 159 -16.32 -11.89 28.83
CA GLY A 159 -15.58 -12.22 30.05
C GLY A 159 -14.44 -13.21 29.87
N GLU A 160 -14.08 -13.55 28.63
CA GLU A 160 -12.88 -14.36 28.36
C GLU A 160 -11.64 -13.47 28.34
N GLU A 161 -10.67 -13.78 29.20
CA GLU A 161 -9.35 -13.14 29.20
C GLU A 161 -8.32 -14.14 28.70
N SER A 162 -7.49 -13.71 27.77
CA SER A 162 -6.37 -14.49 27.25
C SER A 162 -5.10 -13.65 27.32
N SER A 163 -4.00 -14.27 27.75
CA SER A 163 -2.70 -13.61 27.86
C SER A 163 -1.65 -14.41 27.11
N PHE A 164 -0.87 -13.74 26.26
CA PHE A 164 0.16 -14.36 25.43
C PHE A 164 1.47 -13.58 25.52
N TRP A 165 2.59 -14.30 25.58
CA TRP A 165 3.93 -13.74 25.38
C TRP A 165 4.21 -13.68 23.89
N ASN A 166 3.63 -12.67 23.24
CA ASN A 166 3.67 -12.54 21.78
C ASN A 166 4.13 -11.16 21.31
N GLU A 167 4.64 -10.31 22.20
CA GLU A 167 5.18 -9.01 21.83
C GLU A 167 6.65 -8.89 22.18
N ALA A 168 7.41 -8.37 21.23
CA ALA A 168 8.78 -7.92 21.41
C ALA A 168 8.81 -6.39 21.30
N GLU A 169 9.12 -5.73 22.41
CA GLU A 169 9.35 -4.30 22.48
C GLU A 169 10.85 -4.03 22.28
N ILE A 170 11.18 -3.25 21.26
CA ILE A 170 12.55 -2.89 20.88
C ILE A 170 12.67 -1.38 20.96
N ALA A 171 13.59 -0.89 21.80
CA ALA A 171 13.94 0.51 21.86
C ALA A 171 15.06 0.80 20.85
N ILE A 172 14.82 1.74 19.92
CA ILE A 172 15.80 2.16 18.91
C ILE A 172 15.93 3.68 19.00
N GLY A 173 16.93 4.16 19.75
CA GLY A 173 17.07 5.60 20.01
C GLY A 173 15.83 6.18 20.67
N ASP A 174 15.25 7.21 20.06
CA ASP A 174 14.00 7.86 20.49
C ASP A 174 12.74 7.19 19.88
N ALA A 175 12.87 6.06 19.19
CA ALA A 175 11.77 5.28 18.65
C ALA A 175 11.47 4.07 19.54
N LYS A 176 10.19 3.84 19.78
CA LYS A 176 9.65 2.65 20.43
C LYS A 176 9.01 1.76 19.37
N VAL A 177 9.56 0.58 19.15
CA VAL A 177 9.03 -0.42 18.21
C VAL A 177 8.43 -1.58 18.97
N ALA A 178 7.22 -1.98 18.60
CA ALA A 178 6.57 -3.20 19.06
C ALA A 178 6.38 -4.14 17.87
N VAL A 179 6.90 -5.35 17.97
CA VAL A 179 6.65 -6.45 17.04
C VAL A 179 5.73 -7.45 17.73
N ILE A 180 4.55 -7.66 17.18
CA ILE A 180 3.48 -8.46 17.80
C ILE A 180 3.18 -9.66 16.89
N ASP A 181 3.40 -10.87 17.41
CA ASP A 181 3.04 -12.13 16.75
C ASP A 181 1.56 -12.45 17.00
N LYS A 182 0.72 -12.13 16.03
CA LYS A 182 -0.70 -12.52 16.02
C LYS A 182 -0.81 -13.93 15.46
N LYS A 183 -1.96 -14.60 15.63
CA LYS A 183 -2.11 -15.99 15.18
C LYS A 183 -1.81 -16.18 13.68
N ASP A 184 -2.25 -15.23 12.87
CA ASP A 184 -2.28 -15.24 11.40
C ASP A 184 -1.22 -14.36 10.73
N ARG A 185 -0.57 -13.44 11.48
CA ARG A 185 0.34 -12.43 10.94
C ARG A 185 1.30 -11.89 11.97
N ILE A 186 2.29 -11.14 11.54
CA ILE A 186 3.11 -10.26 12.39
C ILE A 186 2.64 -8.83 12.16
N MET A 187 2.49 -8.09 13.26
CA MET A 187 2.15 -6.66 13.24
C MET A 187 3.30 -5.88 13.85
N VAL A 188 3.80 -4.88 13.15
CA VAL A 188 4.88 -4.00 13.62
C VAL A 188 4.33 -2.60 13.78
N VAL A 189 4.57 -2.00 14.95
CA VAL A 189 4.15 -0.63 15.27
C VAL A 189 5.34 0.13 15.83
N ALA A 190 5.67 1.29 15.26
CA ALA A 190 6.70 2.17 15.76
C ALA A 190 6.16 3.58 15.97
N ASN A 191 6.53 4.19 17.10
CA ASN A 191 6.22 5.57 17.46
C ASN A 191 7.48 6.26 17.97
N GLY A 192 7.63 7.56 17.70
CA GLY A 192 8.73 8.36 18.22
C GLY A 192 9.39 9.24 17.16
N ILE A 193 10.68 9.54 17.32
CA ILE A 193 11.46 10.36 16.39
C ILE A 193 12.40 9.45 15.61
N PHE A 194 12.16 9.28 14.31
CA PHE A 194 12.96 8.43 13.43
C PHE A 194 12.81 8.83 11.96
N ASP A 195 13.78 8.45 11.12
CA ASP A 195 13.58 8.46 9.68
C ASP A 195 12.78 7.21 9.27
N GLU A 196 11.67 7.40 8.56
CA GLU A 196 10.70 6.36 8.21
C GLU A 196 11.31 5.30 7.28
N ASP A 197 12.03 5.73 6.24
CA ASP A 197 12.59 4.82 5.24
C ASP A 197 13.75 4.02 5.83
N ASP A 198 14.60 4.67 6.64
CA ASP A 198 15.71 4.00 7.33
C ASP A 198 15.20 3.02 8.39
N LEU A 199 14.22 3.43 9.20
CA LEU A 199 13.64 2.55 10.22
C LEU A 199 12.92 1.36 9.57
N TYR A 200 12.12 1.60 8.53
CA TYR A 200 11.43 0.53 7.81
C TYR A 200 12.42 -0.49 7.22
N LYS A 201 13.47 -0.02 6.52
CA LYS A 201 14.51 -0.91 5.97
C LYS A 201 15.26 -1.66 7.06
N ALA A 202 15.61 -1.00 8.17
CA ALA A 202 16.29 -1.62 9.30
C ALA A 202 15.42 -2.71 9.94
N LEU A 203 14.13 -2.44 10.13
CA LEU A 203 13.18 -3.40 10.70
C LEU A 203 12.96 -4.59 9.76
N LEU A 204 12.78 -4.36 8.46
CA LEU A 204 12.70 -5.45 7.47
C LEU A 204 13.95 -6.32 7.48
N PHE A 205 15.12 -5.70 7.50
CA PHE A 205 16.40 -6.41 7.56
C PHE A 205 16.51 -7.23 8.86
N TYR A 206 16.17 -6.63 10.01
CA TYR A 206 16.22 -7.30 11.31
C TYR A 206 15.23 -8.49 11.40
N LEU A 207 13.99 -8.27 10.97
CA LEU A 207 12.96 -9.30 10.90
C LEU A 207 13.37 -10.42 9.95
N GLY A 208 13.94 -10.08 8.79
CA GLY A 208 14.37 -11.07 7.83
C GLY A 208 15.58 -11.88 8.31
N LEU A 209 16.57 -11.21 8.90
CA LEU A 209 17.75 -11.86 9.47
C LEU A 209 17.38 -12.80 10.62
N SER A 210 16.51 -12.35 11.53
CA SER A 210 16.06 -13.18 12.66
C SER A 210 15.24 -14.39 12.20
N SER A 211 14.49 -14.27 11.11
CA SER A 211 13.55 -15.30 10.65
C SER A 211 14.11 -16.19 9.54
N GLY A 212 15.28 -15.85 8.99
CA GLY A 212 15.88 -16.56 7.86
C GLY A 212 15.08 -16.46 6.55
N ALA A 213 14.26 -15.41 6.40
CA ALA A 213 13.41 -15.16 5.25
C ALA A 213 13.45 -13.68 4.86
N MET A 214 13.05 -13.32 3.63
CA MET A 214 12.87 -11.92 3.25
C MET A 214 11.38 -11.58 3.41
N PRO A 215 10.95 -10.90 4.50
CA PRO A 215 9.55 -10.60 4.73
C PRO A 215 9.00 -9.62 3.70
N GLN A 216 7.73 -9.80 3.32
CA GLN A 216 7.03 -8.93 2.37
C GLN A 216 5.81 -8.28 3.03
N PRO A 217 5.89 -7.00 3.43
CA PRO A 217 4.74 -6.30 3.95
C PRO A 217 3.64 -6.18 2.92
N TYR A 218 2.42 -6.53 3.32
CA TYR A 218 1.22 -6.35 2.49
C TYR A 218 0.39 -5.12 2.92
N CYS A 219 0.72 -4.55 4.08
CA CYS A 219 0.13 -3.31 4.59
C CYS A 219 1.25 -2.43 5.15
N LEU A 220 1.27 -1.15 4.78
CA LEU A 220 2.19 -0.15 5.31
C LEU A 220 1.43 1.15 5.51
N ILE A 221 1.47 1.67 6.74
CA ILE A 221 0.94 2.98 7.11
C ILE A 221 2.10 3.77 7.69
N ARG A 222 2.35 4.92 7.09
CA ARG A 222 3.39 5.86 7.51
C ARG A 222 2.82 7.24 7.77
N ARG A 223 3.42 7.97 8.71
CA ARG A 223 3.11 9.38 8.94
C ARG A 223 4.39 10.20 8.88
N ILE A 224 4.56 10.89 7.76
CA ILE A 224 5.70 11.78 7.53
C ILE A 224 5.39 13.14 8.15
N LYS A 225 6.21 13.60 9.10
CA LYS A 225 6.29 15.02 9.46
C LYS A 225 6.97 15.75 8.31
N GLU A 226 6.36 16.85 7.85
CA GLU A 226 6.75 17.66 6.70
C GLU A 226 8.28 17.70 6.49
N ASN A 227 8.73 17.09 5.40
CA ASN A 227 10.11 17.15 4.97
C ASN A 227 10.29 18.53 4.33
N THR A 228 11.03 19.43 4.96
CA THR A 228 11.32 20.80 4.48
C THR A 228 12.17 20.84 3.20
N ALA A 229 12.18 19.77 2.39
CA ALA A 229 13.02 19.61 1.20
C ALA A 229 12.27 19.83 -0.14
N PHE A 230 10.98 20.16 -0.12
CA PHE A 230 10.23 20.54 -1.32
C PHE A 230 9.67 21.96 -1.19
N THR A 231 10.57 22.94 -1.33
CA THR A 231 10.28 24.31 -1.78
C THR A 231 11.23 24.66 -2.90
#